data_AF-B4CZE8-F1
#
_entry.id   AF-B4CZE8-F1
#
_cell.length_a   1.000
_cell.length_b   1.000
_cell.length_c   1.000
_cell.angle_alpha   90.00
_cell.angle_beta   90.00
_cell.angle_gamma   90.00
#
_symmetry.space_group_name_H-M   'P 1'
#
loop_
_entity.id
_entity.type
_entity.pdbx_description
1 polymer ?
#
loop_
_entity_poly.entity_id
_entity_poly.type
_entity_poly.pdbx_seq_one_letter_code
_entity_poly.pdbx_strand_id
1 'polypeptide(L)'
;MIGKRSHLHFIFSQFLMRNVHVWKTTTEEGEKREVRAEKFGKKWRLQAKLKHEENWTYYDDPLVEDLIELREVLWRKYQRKHLSYEDVAAVEKMITDRGGTWETPDEDAEDTAANE
;
A
#
# COMPACT_ATOMS: atom_id res chain seq x y z
N MET A 1 13.55 19.90 -3.40
CA MET A 1 12.40 19.99 -4.32
C MET A 1 11.62 18.68 -4.21
N ILE A 2 10.62 18.61 -3.33
CA ILE A 2 9.83 17.39 -3.10
C ILE A 2 8.61 17.42 -4.03
N GLY A 3 8.60 16.49 -4.98
CA GLY A 3 7.62 16.38 -6.05
C GLY A 3 6.21 16.14 -5.53
N LYS A 4 5.34 17.12 -5.79
CA LYS A 4 3.89 17.04 -6.04
C LYS A 4 3.18 15.80 -5.46
N ARG A 5 2.63 15.96 -4.26
CA ARG A 5 1.50 15.18 -3.74
C ARG A 5 0.28 15.40 -4.65
N SER A 6 0.19 14.63 -5.72
CA SER A 6 -0.95 14.66 -6.63
C SER A 6 -2.19 14.18 -5.89
N HIS A 7 -3.10 15.14 -5.67
CA HIS A 7 -4.49 14.92 -5.31
C HIS A 7 -5.15 13.94 -6.30
N LEU A 8 -5.17 12.65 -5.97
CA LEU A 8 -6.15 11.75 -6.56
C LEU A 8 -7.34 11.66 -5.61
N HIS A 9 -8.46 12.22 -6.07
CA HIS A 9 -9.80 11.84 -5.65
C HIS A 9 -9.97 10.32 -5.89
N PHE A 10 -9.58 9.51 -4.91
CA PHE A 10 -9.86 8.09 -4.93
C PHE A 10 -11.22 7.85 -4.28
N ILE A 11 -12.20 7.62 -5.14
CA ILE A 11 -13.54 7.18 -4.81
C ILE A 11 -13.44 6.05 -3.77
N PHE A 12 -14.01 6.32 -2.61
CA PHE A 12 -14.11 5.49 -1.42
C PHE A 12 -15.04 4.25 -1.58
N SER A 13 -15.15 3.73 -2.80
CA SER A 13 -16.10 2.68 -3.14
C SER A 13 -15.46 1.31 -3.00
N GLN A 14 -15.63 0.70 -1.84
CA GLN A 14 -16.55 -0.45 -1.69
C GLN A 14 -16.42 -0.99 -0.27
N PHE A 15 -17.46 -0.74 0.53
CA PHE A 15 -17.68 -1.24 1.87
C PHE A 15 -17.74 -2.79 1.87
N LEU A 16 -17.18 -3.37 2.94
CA LEU A 16 -17.30 -4.76 3.43
C LEU A 16 -16.55 -5.89 2.69
N MET A 17 -15.64 -6.53 3.43
CA MET A 17 -15.23 -7.94 3.29
C MET A 17 -14.84 -8.41 1.88
N ARG A 18 -14.04 -7.61 1.15
CA ARG A 18 -13.22 -8.17 0.08
C ARG A 18 -11.78 -8.13 0.53
N ASN A 19 -11.19 -9.31 0.65
CA ASN A 19 -9.75 -9.54 0.72
C ASN A 19 -9.02 -9.04 -0.54
N VAL A 20 -9.65 -8.20 -1.36
CA VAL A 20 -9.14 -7.70 -2.64
C VAL A 20 -9.13 -6.18 -2.56
N HIS A 21 -8.00 -5.59 -2.89
CA HIS A 21 -7.78 -4.16 -2.94
C HIS A 21 -7.24 -3.80 -4.31
N VAL A 22 -7.91 -2.87 -4.98
CA VAL A 22 -7.52 -2.41 -6.32
C VAL A 22 -7.27 -0.91 -6.25
N TRP A 23 -6.14 -0.48 -6.79
CA TRP A 23 -5.80 0.92 -6.93
C TRP A 23 -5.12 1.15 -8.28
N LYS A 24 -5.03 2.42 -8.68
CA LYS A 24 -4.41 2.85 -9.94
C LYS A 24 -3.20 3.69 -9.58
N THR A 25 -2.06 3.38 -10.19
CA THR A 25 -0.82 4.12 -10.02
C THR A 25 -0.21 4.45 -11.38
N THR A 26 0.76 5.35 -11.41
CA THR A 26 1.48 5.73 -12.62
C THR A 26 2.92 5.28 -12.46
N THR A 27 3.45 4.53 -13.43
CA THR A 27 4.85 4.12 -13.44
C THR A 27 5.77 5.33 -13.59
N GLU A 28 7.06 5.16 -13.31
CA GLU A 28 8.06 6.21 -13.51
C GLU A 28 8.09 6.73 -14.97
N GLU A 29 7.75 5.87 -15.92
CA GLU A 29 7.65 6.18 -17.35
C GLU A 29 6.37 6.97 -17.72
N GLY A 30 5.50 7.25 -16.76
CA GLY A 30 4.25 7.99 -16.97
C GLY A 30 3.08 7.13 -17.42
N GLU A 31 3.25 5.80 -17.44
CA GLU A 31 2.19 4.88 -17.86
C GLU A 31 1.24 4.57 -16.71
N LYS A 32 -0.07 4.60 -17.00
CA LYS A 32 -1.08 4.26 -16.00
C LYS A 32 -1.14 2.75 -15.86
N ARG A 33 -0.95 2.24 -14.64
CA ARG A 33 -1.17 0.83 -14.28
C ARG A 33 -2.28 0.67 -13.25
N GLU A 34 -2.95 -0.47 -13.31
CA GLU A 34 -3.92 -0.89 -12.31
C GLU A 34 -3.32 -2.05 -11.51
N VAL A 35 -3.25 -1.90 -10.20
CA VAL A 35 -2.68 -2.88 -9.28
C VAL A 35 -3.80 -3.44 -8.42
N ARG A 36 -3.77 -4.76 -8.23
CA ARG A 36 -4.72 -5.54 -7.45
C ARG A 36 -3.94 -6.39 -6.45
N ALA A 37 -4.17 -6.16 -5.16
CA ALA A 37 -3.71 -7.05 -4.09
C ALA A 37 -4.86 -7.93 -3.62
N GLU A 38 -4.59 -9.21 -3.43
CA GLU A 38 -5.51 -10.18 -2.86
C GLU A 38 -4.87 -10.88 -1.64
N LYS A 39 -5.57 -10.84 -0.51
CA LYS A 39 -5.23 -11.56 0.71
C LYS A 39 -5.83 -12.97 0.69
N PHE A 40 -4.96 -13.97 0.70
CA PHE A 40 -5.33 -15.38 0.82
C PHE A 40 -4.76 -15.95 2.13
N GLY A 41 -5.59 -15.98 3.17
CA GLY A 41 -5.15 -16.35 4.52
C GLY A 41 -4.12 -15.36 5.05
N LYS A 42 -2.86 -15.80 5.23
CA LYS A 42 -1.72 -14.96 5.65
C LYS A 42 -0.83 -14.49 4.50
N LYS A 43 -1.17 -14.85 3.25
CA LYS A 43 -0.39 -14.51 2.06
C LYS A 43 -1.06 -13.39 1.28
N TRP A 44 -0.24 -12.52 0.69
CA TRP A 44 -0.69 -11.49 -0.24
C TRP A 44 -0.21 -11.83 -1.64
N ARG A 45 -1.11 -11.72 -2.62
CA ARG A 45 -0.81 -11.89 -4.04
C ARG A 45 -1.10 -10.59 -4.76
N LEU A 46 -0.11 -10.04 -5.46
CA LEU A 46 -0.28 -8.84 -6.25
C LEU A 46 -0.34 -9.19 -7.73
N GLN A 47 -1.21 -8.47 -8.43
CA GLN A 47 -1.35 -8.51 -9.87
C GLN A 47 -1.36 -7.08 -10.33
N ALA A 48 -0.66 -6.78 -11.42
CA ALA A 48 -0.80 -5.49 -12.06
C ALA A 48 -0.98 -5.68 -13.56
N LYS A 49 -1.61 -4.69 -14.17
CA LYS A 49 -1.68 -4.57 -15.62
C LYS A 49 -1.48 -3.12 -16.02
N LEU A 50 -0.85 -2.89 -17.15
CA LEU A 50 -0.85 -1.56 -17.75
C LEU A 50 -2.23 -1.26 -18.31
N LYS A 51 -2.62 0.02 -18.38
CA LYS A 51 -3.94 0.43 -18.90
C LYS A 51 -4.16 -0.04 -20.34
N HIS A 52 -3.08 -0.14 -21.11
CA HIS A 52 -3.11 -0.56 -22.51
C HIS A 52 -3.01 -2.09 -22.68
N GLU A 53 -2.80 -2.82 -21.59
CA GLU A 53 -2.78 -4.29 -21.59
C GLU A 53 -4.15 -4.87 -21.23
N GLU A 54 -4.52 -5.94 -21.92
CA GLU A 54 -5.74 -6.70 -21.64
C GLU A 54 -5.55 -7.73 -20.52
N ASN A 55 -4.31 -8.22 -20.35
CA ASN A 55 -3.97 -9.30 -19.42
C ASN A 55 -3.43 -8.80 -18.09
N TRP A 56 -3.72 -9.52 -17.01
CA TRP A 56 -3.12 -9.30 -15.69
C TRP A 56 -1.81 -10.07 -15.57
N THR A 57 -0.75 -9.37 -15.18
CA THR A 57 0.52 -9.99 -14.83
C THR A 57 0.52 -10.30 -13.34
N TYR A 58 0.75 -11.58 -13.02
CA TYR A 58 0.90 -12.05 -11.64
C TYR A 58 2.35 -11.86 -11.21
N TYR A 59 2.53 -11.22 -10.05
CA TYR A 59 3.84 -11.08 -9.45
C TYR A 59 3.97 -12.08 -8.31
N ASP A 60 4.78 -13.12 -8.53
CA ASP A 60 5.22 -14.01 -7.45
C ASP A 60 6.10 -13.23 -6.45
N ASP A 61 6.91 -12.31 -6.99
CA ASP A 61 7.69 -11.32 -6.23
C ASP A 61 7.15 -9.90 -6.48
N PRO A 62 6.23 -9.39 -5.63
CA PRO A 62 5.74 -8.03 -5.73
C PRO A 62 6.86 -6.99 -5.54
N LEU A 63 6.77 -5.91 -6.31
CA LEU A 63 7.63 -4.74 -6.17
C LEU A 63 7.44 -4.09 -4.80
N VAL A 64 8.54 -3.61 -4.21
CA VAL A 64 8.51 -2.92 -2.90
C VAL A 64 7.61 -1.69 -2.95
N GLU A 65 7.63 -0.94 -4.07
CA GLU A 65 6.76 0.22 -4.31
C GLU A 65 5.28 -0.14 -4.20
N ASP A 66 4.85 -1.24 -4.84
CA ASP A 66 3.46 -1.67 -4.79
C ASP A 66 3.05 -2.12 -3.38
N LEU A 67 3.97 -2.68 -2.60
CA LEU A 67 3.73 -3.03 -1.21
C LEU A 67 3.58 -1.78 -0.33
N ILE A 68 4.39 -0.74 -0.58
CA ILE A 68 4.27 0.55 0.10
C ILE A 68 2.89 1.18 -0.21
N GLU A 69 2.48 1.19 -1.48
CA GLU A 69 1.15 1.70 -1.87
C GLU A 69 0.02 0.87 -1.23
N LEU A 70 0.14 -0.46 -1.21
CA LEU A 70 -0.81 -1.36 -0.53
C LEU A 70 -0.90 -1.02 0.96
N ARG A 71 0.23 -0.82 1.64
CA ARG A 71 0.27 -0.44 3.05
C ARG A 71 -0.49 0.85 3.29
N GLU A 72 -0.33 1.86 2.44
CA GLU A 72 -1.11 3.11 2.59
C GLU A 72 -2.62 2.90 2.37
N VAL A 73 -3.00 2.07 1.40
CA VAL A 73 -4.41 1.72 1.15
C VAL A 73 -5.02 1.06 2.37
N LEU A 74 -4.30 0.12 3.00
CA LEU A 74 -4.71 -0.55 4.23
C LEU A 74 -4.76 0.41 5.41
N TRP A 75 -3.74 1.26 5.57
CA TRP A 75 -3.68 2.26 6.63
C TRP A 75 -4.89 3.20 6.59
N ARG A 76 -5.25 3.72 5.42
CA ARG A 76 -6.45 4.55 5.25
C ARG A 76 -7.73 3.81 5.64
N LYS A 77 -7.84 2.51 5.32
CA LYS A 77 -8.99 1.68 5.69
C LYS A 77 -9.02 1.37 7.19
N TYR A 78 -7.86 1.13 7.80
CA TYR A 78 -7.70 0.95 9.25
C TYR A 78 -8.15 2.20 10.01
N GLN A 79 -7.72 3.39 9.58
CA GLN A 79 -8.12 4.67 10.18
C GLN A 79 -9.64 4.88 10.22
N ARG A 80 -10.37 4.24 9.30
CA ARG A 80 -11.84 4.28 9.24
C ARG A 80 -12.53 3.08 9.87
N LYS A 81 -11.77 2.25 10.58
CA LYS A 81 -12.24 1.05 11.28
C LYS A 81 -12.85 0.01 10.33
N HIS A 82 -12.37 -0.07 9.08
CA HIS A 82 -12.83 -1.06 8.11
C HIS A 82 -12.02 -2.36 8.10
N LEU A 83 -10.85 -2.39 8.74
CA LEU A 83 -9.99 -3.57 8.85
C LEU A 83 -9.12 -3.51 10.11
N SER A 84 -8.50 -4.64 10.46
CA SER A 84 -7.59 -4.77 11.61
C SER A 84 -6.19 -4.24 11.27
N TYR A 85 -5.50 -3.70 12.27
CA TYR A 85 -4.10 -3.30 12.13
C TYR A 85 -3.18 -4.48 11.74
N GLU A 86 -3.56 -5.71 12.07
CA GLU A 86 -2.82 -6.93 11.70
C GLU A 86 -2.53 -7.01 10.19
N ASP A 87 -3.47 -6.54 9.35
CA ASP A 87 -3.28 -6.52 7.89
C ASP A 87 -2.23 -5.51 7.46
N VAL A 88 -2.18 -4.35 8.11
CA VAL A 88 -1.17 -3.32 7.88
C VAL A 88 0.19 -3.87 8.28
N ALA A 89 0.32 -4.40 9.49
CA ALA A 89 1.56 -4.97 10.02
C ALA A 89 2.09 -6.14 9.17
N ALA A 90 1.20 -6.98 8.62
CA ALA A 90 1.59 -8.06 7.73
C ALA A 90 2.25 -7.55 6.43
N VAL A 91 1.73 -6.47 5.85
CA VAL A 91 2.32 -5.86 4.65
C VAL A 91 3.61 -5.11 5.00
N GLU A 92 3.67 -4.43 6.14
CA GLU A 92 4.89 -3.79 6.65
C GLU A 92 6.03 -4.80 6.77
N LYS A 93 5.77 -5.98 7.34
CA LYS A 93 6.74 -7.08 7.38
C LYS A 93 7.19 -7.52 5.99
N MET A 94 6.27 -7.63 5.02
CA MET A 94 6.61 -7.98 3.64
C MET A 94 7.49 -6.93 2.93
N ILE A 95 7.39 -5.66 3.34
CA ILE A 95 8.25 -4.57 2.88
C ILE A 95 9.65 -4.75 3.51
N THR A 96 9.73 -4.98 4.83
CA THR A 96 11.00 -5.21 5.54
C THR A 96 11.77 -6.40 4.97
N ASP A 97 11.08 -7.54 4.78
CA ASP A 97 11.68 -8.80 4.33
C ASP A 97 12.30 -8.64 2.93
N ARG A 98 11.87 -7.65 2.15
CA ARG A 98 12.40 -7.30 0.83
C ARG A 98 13.45 -6.19 0.85
N GLY A 99 13.84 -5.71 2.02
CA GLY A 99 14.80 -4.61 2.17
C GLY A 99 14.21 -3.22 1.95
N GLY A 100 12.88 -3.09 1.92
CA GLY A 100 12.21 -1.79 1.92
C GLY A 100 12.12 -1.21 3.33
N THR A 101 12.16 0.12 3.43
CA THR A 101 11.85 0.85 4.66
C THR A 101 10.49 1.52 4.49
N TRP A 102 9.55 1.26 5.40
CA TRP A 102 8.34 2.05 5.56
C TRP A 102 8.60 2.93 6.77
N GLU A 103 8.58 4.25 6.60
CA GLU A 103 8.71 5.17 7.74
C GLU A 103 7.49 4.95 8.63
N THR A 104 7.69 4.24 9.75
CA THR A 104 6.84 4.40 10.92
C THR A 104 7.27 5.77 11.45
N PRO A 105 6.43 6.81 11.40
CA PRO A 105 6.81 8.10 11.98
C PRO A 105 7.22 7.83 13.42
N ASP A 106 8.47 8.17 13.70
CA ASP A 106 9.23 7.78 14.88
C ASP A 106 8.35 7.65 16.15
N GLU A 107 8.26 6.44 16.70
CA GLU A 107 7.87 6.26 18.12
C GLU A 107 8.94 6.85 19.06
N ASP A 108 10.02 7.44 18.53
CA ASP A 108 11.07 8.14 19.26
C ASP A 108 10.80 9.65 19.45
N ALA A 109 9.60 10.15 19.14
CA ALA A 109 9.19 11.50 19.53
C ALA A 109 8.74 11.60 21.02
N GLU A 110 8.95 10.55 21.82
CA GLU A 110 8.74 10.55 23.26
C GLU A 110 10.09 10.41 24.00
N ASP A 111 10.95 11.42 23.88
CA ASP A 111 11.85 11.85 24.98
C ASP A 111 12.68 13.08 24.56
N THR A 112 12.09 14.27 24.60
CA THR A 112 12.83 15.54 24.77
C THR A 112 11.90 16.65 25.23
N ALA A 113 11.16 16.40 26.32
CA ALA A 113 10.52 17.44 27.11
C ALA A 113 10.88 17.26 28.60
N ALA A 114 12.17 17.10 28.87
CA ALA A 114 12.74 17.17 30.21
C ALA A 114 13.97 18.09 30.17
N ASN A 115 13.70 19.39 30.01
CA ASN A 115 14.51 20.48 30.59
C ASN A 115 13.88 21.82 30.23
N GLU A 116 13.04 22.33 31.12
CA GLU A 116 13.17 23.71 31.62
C GLU A 116 12.65 23.81 33.05
#